data_AF-A0A3D5E4Z2-F1
#
_entry.id   AF-A0A3D5E4Z2-F1
#
_cell.length_a   1.000
_cell.length_b   1.000
_cell.length_c   1.000
_cell.angle_alpha   90.00
_cell.angle_beta   90.00
_cell.angle_gamma   90.00
#
_symmetry.space_group_name_H-M   'P 1'
#
loop_
_entity.id
_entity.type
_entity.pdbx_description
1 polymer ?
#
loop_
_entity_poly.entity_id
_entity_poly.type
_entity_poly.pdbx_seq_one_letter_code
_entity_poly.pdbx_strand_id
1 'polypeptide(L)' 'THEMGFAREVCDRMVFFDDGLVVEHGTPEQIFTDPQNDRTKLFLSQIL' A
#
# COMPACT_ATOMS: atom_id res chain seq x y z
N THR A 1 6.56 -6.25 1.43
CA THR A 1 6.61 -7.51 0.65
C THR A 1 6.05 -7.23 -0.73
N HIS A 2 6.33 -8.04 -1.75
CA HIS A 2 5.67 -7.97 -3.06
C HIS A 2 4.45 -8.91 -3.17
N GLU A 3 4.22 -9.74 -2.15
CA GLU A 3 3.06 -10.61 -2.05
C GLU A 3 1.88 -9.85 -1.43
N MET A 4 1.14 -9.11 -2.26
CA MET A 4 0.07 -8.22 -1.82
C MET A 4 -1.12 -8.95 -1.18
N GLY A 5 -1.48 -10.13 -1.68
CA GLY A 5 -2.56 -10.94 -1.11
C GLY A 5 -2.25 -11.37 0.33
N PHE A 6 -1.01 -11.81 0.57
CA PHE A 6 -0.55 -12.15 1.92
C PHE A 6 -0.55 -10.94 2.86
N ALA A 7 -0.07 -9.78 2.38
CA ALA A 7 -0.11 -8.55 3.17
C ALA A 7 -1.56 -8.17 3.54
N ARG A 8 -2.49 -8.28 2.59
CA ARG A 8 -3.90 -7.99 2.83
C ARG A 8 -4.54 -8.89 3.88
N GLU A 9 -4.16 -10.16 3.93
CA GLU A 9 -4.76 -11.14 4.85
C GLU A 9 -4.18 -11.09 6.27
N VAL A 10 -2.89 -10.78 6.42
CA VAL A 10 -2.17 -11.06 7.67
C VAL A 10 -1.66 -9.80 8.39
N CYS A 11 -1.45 -8.68 7.70
CA CYS A 11 -0.82 -7.53 8.34
C CYS A 11 -1.83 -6.55 8.97
N ASP A 12 -1.49 -6.00 10.13
CA ASP A 12 -2.31 -4.98 10.79
C ASP A 12 -2.07 -3.57 10.23
N ARG A 13 -0.90 -3.36 9.64
CA ARG A 13 -0.46 -2.06 9.12
C ARG A 13 0.42 -2.22 7.90
N MET A 14 0.18 -1.37 6.91
CA MET A 14 0.98 -1.21 5.71
C MET A 14 1.70 0.13 5.70
N VAL A 15 2.89 0.14 5.10
CA VAL A 15 3.68 1.33 4.86
C VAL A 15 4.17 1.28 3.42
N PHE A 16 3.78 2.27 2.63
CA PHE A 16 4.25 2.45 1.27
C PHE A 16 5.47 3.38 1.28
N PHE A 17 6.54 2.89 0.68
CA PHE A 17 7.80 3.59 0.55
C PHE A 17 8.08 3.91 -0.91
N ASP A 18 8.55 5.12 -1.17
CA ASP A 18 8.99 5.54 -2.51
C ASP A 18 10.07 6.63 -2.36
N ASP A 19 11.09 6.61 -3.23
CA ASP A 19 12.29 7.47 -3.16
C ASP A 19 12.95 7.55 -1.76
N GLY A 20 12.93 6.45 -1.00
CA GLY A 20 13.50 6.40 0.35
C GLY A 20 12.68 7.14 1.41
N LEU A 21 11.45 7.54 1.11
CA LEU A 21 10.53 8.19 2.04
C LEU A 21 9.33 7.30 2.33
N VAL A 22 8.76 7.43 3.53
CA VAL A 22 7.42 6.92 3.84
C VAL A 22 6.42 7.86 3.16
N VAL A 23 5.80 7.38 2.09
CA VAL A 23 4.85 8.17 1.30
C VAL A 23 3.43 8.03 1.84
N GLU A 24 3.07 6.84 2.31
CA GLU A 24 1.76 6.59 2.91
C GLU A 24 1.84 5.42 3.91
N HIS A 25 0.96 5.44 4.91
CA HIS A 25 0.80 4.32 5.83
C HIS A 25 -0.65 4.21 6.28
N GLY A 26 -1.11 3.02 6.64
CA GLY A 26 -2.49 2.80 7.05
C GLY A 26 -2.76 1.34 7.33
N THR A 27 -4.03 1.00 7.58
CA THR A 27 -4.47 -0.40 7.56
C THR A 27 -4.40 -0.94 6.13
N PRO A 28 -4.37 -2.28 5.93
CA PRO A 28 -4.40 -2.84 4.59
C PRO A 28 -5.63 -2.39 3.81
N GLU A 29 -6.79 -2.37 4.47
CA GLU A 29 -8.04 -1.91 3.86
C GLU A 29 -7.91 -0.47 3.34
N GLN A 30 -7.42 0.46 4.16
CA GLN A 30 -7.19 1.84 3.74
C GLN A 30 -6.27 1.93 2.52
N ILE A 31 -5.13 1.23 2.54
CA ILE A 31 -4.17 1.30 1.43
C ILE A 31 -4.72 0.67 0.15
N PHE A 32 -5.44 -0.45 0.23
CA PHE A 32 -5.91 -1.16 -0.96
C PHE A 32 -7.20 -0.60 -1.55
N THR A 33 -8.13 -0.09 -0.73
CA THR A 33 -9.46 0.33 -1.21
C THR A 33 -9.60 1.83 -1.33
N ASP A 34 -8.95 2.61 -0.47
CA ASP A 34 -9.04 4.07 -0.46
C ASP A 34 -7.68 4.73 -0.17
N PRO A 35 -6.64 4.43 -0.99
CA PRO A 35 -5.34 5.08 -0.85
C PRO A 35 -5.48 6.59 -1.09
N GLN A 36 -4.92 7.40 -0.20
CA GLN A 36 -5.04 8.85 -0.27
C GLN A 36 -3.94 9.47 -1.14
N ASN A 37 -2.75 8.86 -1.20
CA ASN A 37 -1.62 9.41 -1.95
C ASN A 37 -1.66 8.98 -3.42
N ASP A 38 -1.41 9.93 -4.32
CA ASP A 38 -1.43 9.67 -5.76
C ASP A 38 -0.31 8.72 -6.21
N ARG A 39 0.85 8.70 -5.53
CA ARG A 39 1.93 7.74 -5.80
C ARG A 39 1.51 6.33 -5.41
N THR A 40 0.83 6.16 -4.27
CA THR A 40 0.30 4.85 -3.84
C THR A 40 -0.78 4.35 -4.80
N LYS A 41 -1.71 5.22 -5.24
CA LYS A 41 -2.71 4.89 -6.27
C LYS A 41 -2.06 4.42 -7.57
N LEU A 42 -1.07 5.17 -8.05
CA LEU A 42 -0.34 4.83 -9.27
C LEU A 42 0.36 3.47 -9.13
N PHE A 43 1.06 3.25 -8.02
CA PHE A 43 1.71 1.98 -7.75
C PHE A 43 0.70 0.82 -7.77
N LEU A 44 -0.39 0.92 -6.99
CA LEU A 44 -1.42 -0.12 -6.91
C LEU A 44 -2.05 -0.43 -8.28
N SER A 45 -2.25 0.59 -9.13
CA SER A 45 -2.80 0.40 -10.49
C SER A 45 -1.89 -0.39 -11.44
N GLN A 46 -0.60 -0.55 -11.11
CA GLN A 46 0.36 -1.29 -11.93
C GLN A 46 0.55 -2.73 -11.45
N ILE A 47 0.15 -3.04 -10.21
CA ILE A 47 0.38 -4.34 -9.56
C ILE A 47 -0.92 -5.12 -9.28
N LEU A 48 -2.07 -4.46 -9.34
CA LEU A 48 -3.41 -5.05 -9.25
C LEU A 48 -4.08 -5.08 -10.63
#